data_AF-B4RER4-F1
#
_entry.id   AF-B4RER4-F1
#
_cell.length_a   1.000
_cell.length_b   1.000
_cell.length_c   1.000
_cell.angle_alpha   90.00
_cell.angle_beta   90.00
_cell.angle_gamma   90.00
#
_symmetry.space_group_name_H-M   'P 1'
#
loop_
_entity.id
_entity.type
_entity.pdbx_description
1 polymer ?
#
loop_
_entity_poly.entity_id
_entity_poly.type
_entity_poly.pdbx_seq_one_letter_code
_entity_poly.pdbx_strand_id
1 'polypeptide(L)'
;MSISIPAAARRPDLIDRAAETVGKTRSEFMLQTACKEAEAVLPDRRCFTLEDAQFQAFLARLDEARPSDRLVELLNTKAPWET
;
A
#
# COMPACT_ATOMS: atom_id res chain seq x y z
N MET A 1 9.13 -15.13 -16.91
CA MET A 1 9.58 -15.22 -15.51
C MET A 1 8.79 -16.35 -14.87
N SER A 2 9.44 -17.46 -14.46
CA SER A 2 8.74 -18.65 -13.93
C SER A 2 8.78 -18.64 -12.40
N ILE A 3 7.60 -18.64 -11.76
CA ILE A 3 7.47 -18.76 -10.30
C ILE A 3 7.08 -20.21 -10.01
N SER A 4 7.96 -20.97 -9.34
CA SER A 4 7.71 -22.36 -8.94
C SER A 4 7.35 -22.42 -7.47
N ILE A 5 6.12 -22.85 -7.14
CA ILE A 5 5.67 -23.03 -5.75
C ILE A 5 5.62 -24.52 -5.43
N PRO A 6 6.30 -25.01 -4.36
CA PRO A 6 6.29 -26.41 -4.00
C PRO A 6 4.87 -26.94 -3.71
N ALA A 7 4.52 -28.07 -4.31
CA ALA A 7 3.19 -28.69 -4.19
C ALA A 7 2.82 -29.08 -2.75
N ALA A 8 3.81 -29.32 -1.89
CA ALA A 8 3.62 -29.70 -0.49
C ALA A 8 2.93 -28.63 0.38
N ALA A 9 2.81 -27.39 -0.11
CA ALA A 9 2.21 -26.28 0.63
C ALA A 9 0.79 -25.89 0.16
N ARG A 10 0.19 -26.60 -0.81
CA ARG A 10 -1.03 -26.14 -1.51
C ARG A 10 -2.18 -27.14 -1.47
N ARG A 11 -3.41 -26.60 -1.51
CA ARG A 11 -4.64 -27.27 -1.98
C ARG A 11 -4.76 -27.01 -3.49
N PRO A 12 -4.08 -27.79 -4.35
CA PRO A 12 -4.03 -27.54 -5.79
C PRO A 12 -5.42 -27.57 -6.43
N ASP A 13 -6.30 -28.43 -5.93
CA ASP A 13 -7.68 -28.61 -6.34
C ASP A 13 -8.53 -27.33 -6.24
N LEU A 14 -8.34 -26.53 -5.19
CA LEU A 14 -9.08 -25.27 -5.01
C LEU A 14 -8.65 -24.21 -6.02
N ILE A 15 -7.36 -24.19 -6.37
CA ILE A 15 -6.79 -23.20 -7.29
C ILE A 15 -7.20 -23.53 -8.72
N ASP A 16 -7.18 -24.80 -9.08
CA ASP A 16 -7.61 -25.27 -10.39
C ASP A 16 -9.11 -24.95 -10.59
N ARG A 17 -9.97 -25.24 -9.59
CA ARG A 17 -11.40 -24.87 -9.62
C ARG A 17 -11.64 -23.36 -9.71
N ALA A 18 -10.86 -22.55 -8.99
CA ALA A 18 -10.99 -21.10 -9.06
C ALA A 18 -10.55 -20.56 -10.44
N ALA A 19 -9.49 -21.12 -11.02
CA ALA A 19 -9.04 -20.78 -12.35
C ALA A 19 -10.07 -21.14 -13.42
N GLU A 20 -10.65 -22.35 -13.35
CA GLU A 20 -11.74 -22.80 -14.21
C GLU A 20 -12.97 -21.90 -14.13
N THR A 21 -13.38 -21.52 -12.91
CA THR A 21 -14.55 -20.65 -12.69
C THR A 21 -14.38 -19.28 -13.36
N VAL A 22 -13.15 -18.77 -13.44
CA VAL A 22 -12.82 -17.48 -14.05
C VAL A 22 -12.40 -17.63 -15.53
N GLY A 23 -12.36 -18.86 -16.06
CA GLY A 23 -11.97 -19.16 -17.44
C GLY A 23 -10.48 -18.89 -17.72
N LYS A 24 -9.61 -19.08 -16.73
CA LYS A 24 -8.16 -18.81 -16.83
C LYS A 24 -7.36 -20.07 -16.61
N THR A 25 -6.15 -20.10 -17.16
CA THR A 25 -5.19 -21.14 -16.78
C THR A 25 -4.77 -20.95 -15.33
N ARG A 26 -4.36 -22.05 -14.67
CA ARG A 26 -3.82 -22.02 -13.31
C ARG A 26 -2.72 -20.96 -13.14
N SER A 27 -1.82 -20.83 -14.12
CA SER A 27 -0.71 -19.86 -14.09
C SER A 27 -1.19 -18.41 -14.18
N GLU A 28 -2.16 -18.12 -15.04
CA GLU A 28 -2.74 -16.78 -15.17
C GLU A 28 -3.51 -16.37 -13.91
N PHE A 29 -4.33 -17.28 -13.37
CA PHE A 29 -5.04 -17.05 -12.12
C PHE A 29 -4.07 -16.77 -10.98
N MET A 30 -2.99 -17.55 -10.91
CA MET A 30 -1.96 -17.40 -9.90
C MET A 30 -1.18 -16.09 -10.00
N LEU A 31 -0.77 -15.70 -11.20
CA LEU A 31 -0.06 -14.45 -11.43
C LEU A 31 -0.95 -13.26 -11.08
N GLN A 32 -2.18 -13.25 -11.57
CA GLN A 32 -3.10 -12.15 -11.30
C GLN A 32 -3.43 -12.01 -9.82
N THR A 33 -3.67 -13.12 -9.12
CA THR A 33 -3.93 -13.09 -7.68
C THR A 33 -2.72 -12.55 -6.92
N ALA A 34 -1.51 -13.01 -7.25
CA ALA A 34 -0.30 -12.51 -6.63
C ALA A 34 -0.08 -11.00 -6.87
N CYS A 35 -0.33 -10.52 -8.09
CA CYS A 35 -0.26 -9.09 -8.41
C CYS A 35 -1.29 -8.27 -7.62
N LYS A 36 -2.54 -8.72 -7.58
CA LYS A 36 -3.61 -8.06 -6.82
C LYS A 36 -3.30 -7.98 -5.33
N GLU A 37 -2.78 -9.06 -4.73
CA GLU A 37 -2.39 -9.07 -3.33
C GLU A 37 -1.17 -8.18 -3.08
N ALA A 38 -0.18 -8.16 -3.97
CA ALA A 38 0.94 -7.22 -3.89
C ALA A 38 0.45 -5.76 -3.97
N GLU A 39 -0.50 -5.48 -4.86
CA GLU A 39 -1.17 -4.18 -4.97
C GLU A 39 -2.07 -3.86 -3.77
N ALA A 40 -2.50 -4.82 -2.96
CA ALA A 40 -3.23 -4.57 -1.73
C ALA A 40 -2.28 -4.31 -0.54
N VAL A 41 -1.12 -4.98 -0.52
CA VAL A 41 -0.12 -4.88 0.55
C VAL A 41 0.79 -3.65 0.38
N LEU A 42 1.15 -3.27 -0.84
CA LEU A 42 2.03 -2.12 -1.09
C LEU A 42 1.41 -0.75 -0.73
N PRO A 43 0.10 -0.48 -0.93
CA PRO A 43 -0.54 0.75 -0.50
C PRO A 43 -0.80 0.83 1.00
N ASP A 44 -0.67 -0.26 1.75
CA ASP A 44 -0.94 -0.34 3.20
C ASP A 44 -0.05 0.61 4.02
N ARG A 45 1.00 1.19 3.43
CA ARG A 45 1.84 2.23 4.04
C ARG A 45 1.42 3.68 3.75
N ARG A 46 0.35 3.91 2.99
CA ARG A 46 -0.07 5.26 2.54
C ARG A 46 -1.52 5.60 2.85
N CYS A 47 -2.36 4.61 3.12
CA CYS A 47 -3.77 4.83 3.42
C CYS A 47 -3.99 4.81 4.94
N PHE A 48 -4.24 5.99 5.52
CA PHE A 48 -4.69 6.11 6.90
C PHE A 48 -6.22 6.14 6.92
N THR A 49 -6.83 5.05 7.39
CA THR A 49 -8.28 5.01 7.60
C THR A 49 -8.58 5.65 8.96
N LEU A 50 -9.41 6.69 8.94
CA LEU A 50 -9.88 7.40 10.13
C LEU A 50 -11.40 7.36 10.15
N GLU A 51 -11.98 7.24 11.34
CA GLU A 51 -13.42 7.49 11.52
C GLU A 51 -13.72 8.99 11.36
N ASP A 52 -14.96 9.34 11.01
CA ASP A 52 -15.35 10.73 10.69
C ASP A 52 -14.94 11.72 11.80
N ALA A 53 -15.13 11.35 13.07
CA ALA A 53 -14.74 12.20 14.21
C ALA A 53 -13.22 12.43 14.29
N GLN A 54 -12.41 11.41 13.98
CA GLN A 54 -10.95 11.52 13.98
C GLN A 54 -10.47 12.36 12.80
N PHE A 55 -11.12 12.23 11.65
CA PHE A 55 -10.82 13.03 10.47
C PHE A 55 -11.14 14.52 10.71
N GLN A 56 -12.28 14.83 11.33
CA GLN A 56 -12.64 16.21 11.69
C GLN A 56 -11.67 16.81 12.73
N ALA A 57 -11.28 16.04 13.75
CA ALA A 57 -10.29 16.48 14.72
C ALA A 57 -8.92 16.73 14.07
N PHE A 58 -8.53 15.89 13.10
CA PHE A 58 -7.30 16.09 12.33
C PHE A 58 -7.35 17.39 11.52
N LEU A 59 -8.44 17.65 10.79
CA LEU A 59 -8.63 18.88 10.02
C LEU A 59 -8.58 20.13 10.90
N ALA A 60 -9.27 20.13 12.04
CA ALA A 60 -9.25 21.25 12.97
C ALA A 60 -7.82 21.60 13.43
N ARG A 61 -7.01 20.58 13.77
CA ARG A 61 -5.60 20.80 14.15
C ARG A 61 -4.74 21.28 12.99
N LEU A 62 -5.06 20.87 11.76
CA LEU A 62 -4.34 21.31 10.57
C LEU A 62 -4.61 22.78 10.26
N ASP A 63 -5.87 23.22 10.37
CA ASP A 63 -6.26 24.62 10.13
C ASP A 63 -5.70 25.58 11.20
N GLU A 64 -5.58 25.10 12.44
CA GLU A 64 -4.99 25.84 13.56
C GLU A 64 -3.46 25.87 13.54
N ALA A 65 -2.82 25.03 12.72
CA ALA A 65 -1.37 24.91 12.71
C ALA A 65 -0.72 26.27 12.37
N ARG A 66 0.26 26.65 13.19
CA ARG A 66 1.14 27.79 12.95
C ARG A 66 2.57 27.28 12.96
N PRO A 67 3.43 27.76 12.05
CA PRO A 67 4.82 27.35 12.04
C PRO A 67 5.47 27.80 13.36
N SER A 68 6.20 26.88 14.00
CA SER A 68 7.00 27.23 15.16
C SER A 68 8.22 28.05 14.73
N ASP A 69 8.75 28.89 15.63
CA ASP A 69 9.94 29.71 15.33
C ASP A 69 11.11 28.85 14.79
N ARG A 70 11.31 27.66 15.37
CA ARG A 70 12.31 26.69 14.91
C ARG A 70 12.04 26.14 13.51
N LEU A 71 10.77 25.95 13.12
CA LEU A 71 10.42 25.53 11.77
C LEU A 71 10.71 26.66 10.77
N VAL A 72 10.41 27.91 11.13
CA VAL A 72 10.73 29.08 10.31
C VAL A 72 12.25 29.22 10.14
N GLU A 73 13.03 29.07 11.20
CA GLU A 73 14.49 29.07 11.15
C GLU A 73 15.04 27.97 10.23
N LEU A 74 14.50 26.75 10.33
CA LEU A 74 14.91 25.62 9.48
C LEU A 74 14.63 25.90 7.99
N LEU A 75 13.44 26.42 7.67
CA LEU A 75 13.06 26.71 6.28
C LEU A 75 13.87 27.86 5.65
N ASN A 76 14.38 28.79 6.47
CA ASN A 76 15.24 29.89 6.02
C ASN A 76 16.73 29.54 6.05
N THR A 77 17.10 28.36 6.57
CA THR A 77 18.49 27.92 6.59
C THR A 77 18.93 27.51 5.19
N LYS A 78 20.02 28.10 4.69
CA LYS A 78 20.59 27.77 3.38
C LYS A 78 20.90 26.28 3.29
N ALA A 79 20.49 25.64 2.19
CA ALA A 79 20.71 24.21 2.04
C ALA A 79 22.22 23.91 1.92
N PRO A 80 22.73 22.81 2.51
CA PRO A 80 24.16 22.48 2.55
C PRO A 80 24.85 22.35 1.17
N TRP A 81 24.08 22.22 0.09
CA TRP A 81 24.57 22.01 -1.27
C TRP A 81 24.44 23.24 -2.17
N GLU A 82 23.89 24.36 -1.70
CA GLU A 82 23.82 25.62 -2.46
C GLU A 82 25.13 26.43 -2.35
N THR A 83 26.26 25.73 -2.23
CA THR A 83 27.58 26.38 -2.18
C THR A 83 28.00 26.82 -3.57
#